data_AF-A0A1F4R1B6-F1
#
_entry.id   AF-A0A1F4R1B6-F1
#
_cell.length_a   1.000
_cell.length_b   1.000
_cell.length_c   1.000
_cell.angle_alpha   90.00
_cell.angle_beta   90.00
_cell.angle_gamma   90.00
#
_symmetry.space_group_name_H-M   'P 1'
#
loop_
_entity.id
_entity.type
_entity.pdbx_description
1 polymer ?
#
loop_
_entity_poly.entity_id
_entity_poly.type
_entity_poly.pdbx_seq_one_letter_code
_entity_poly.pdbx_strand_id
1 'polypeptide(L)'
;MTTRVKGALLLLLAFLLGAATGALGFGLYQARSGWWGPRRDPARFQQFQLKRLTQELDLRPDQRQQVEVILRDSGQEFARLREEMAPRIREIRGRSREKIRAILSSEQQAKFEVLEKEWERRAGRWRGRAAPEGKASKGP
;
A
#
# COMPACT_ATOMS: atom_id res chain seq x y z
N MET A 1 42.77 1.97 23.75
CA MET A 1 41.52 1.19 23.59
C MET A 1 41.83 -0.29 23.78
N THR A 2 41.11 -0.96 24.68
CA THR A 2 41.29 -2.40 24.95
C THR A 2 40.84 -3.23 23.75
N THR A 3 41.48 -4.38 23.51
CA THR A 3 41.18 -5.31 22.40
C THR A 3 39.72 -5.72 22.34
N ARG A 4 39.05 -5.78 23.49
CA ARG A 4 37.61 -6.04 23.62
C ARG A 4 36.73 -4.97 22.98
N VAL A 5 37.09 -3.69 23.11
CA VAL A 5 36.35 -2.57 22.49
C VAL A 5 36.52 -2.57 20.97
N LYS A 6 37.71 -2.92 20.47
CA LYS A 6 37.96 -3.07 19.02
C LYS A 6 37.13 -4.22 18.44
N GLY A 7 37.06 -5.36 19.14
CA GLY A 7 36.23 -6.50 18.73
C GLY A 7 34.74 -6.15 18.69
N ALA A 8 34.23 -5.46 19.73
CA ALA A 8 32.84 -5.01 19.77
C ALA A 8 32.51 -4.03 18.63
N LEU A 9 33.40 -3.09 18.30
CA LEU A 9 33.23 -2.16 17.19
C LEU A 9 33.17 -2.87 15.83
N LEU A 10 34.01 -3.88 15.61
CA LEU A 10 34.01 -4.65 14.37
C LEU A 10 32.71 -5.47 14.21
N LEU A 11 32.21 -6.07 15.29
CA LEU A 11 30.93 -6.78 15.27
C LEU A 11 29.75 -5.85 15.00
N LEU A 12 29.75 -4.67 15.62
CA LEU A 12 28.70 -3.67 15.42
C LEU A 12 28.71 -3.15 13.98
N LEU A 13 29.90 -2.92 13.40
CA LEU A 13 30.05 -2.54 12.01
C LEU A 13 29.54 -3.62 11.04
N ALA A 14 29.91 -4.89 11.27
CA ALA A 14 29.45 -6.01 10.45
C ALA A 14 27.93 -6.17 10.51
N PHE A 15 27.34 -6.00 11.70
CA PHE A 15 25.90 -6.03 11.89
C PHE A 15 25.18 -4.90 11.13
N LEU A 16 25.70 -3.67 11.20
CA LEU A 16 25.14 -2.54 10.46
C LEU A 16 25.23 -2.72 8.95
N LEU A 17 26.34 -3.26 8.44
CA LEU A 17 26.51 -3.58 7.01
C LEU A 17 25.54 -4.67 6.56
N GLY A 18 25.35 -5.71 7.37
CA GLY A 18 24.37 -6.77 7.13
C GLY A 18 22.94 -6.23 7.10
N ALA A 19 22.57 -5.39 8.07
CA ALA A 19 21.26 -4.75 8.13
C ALA A 19 21.00 -3.82 6.94
N ALA A 20 21.99 -3.01 6.55
CA ALA A 20 21.88 -2.13 5.38
C ALA A 20 21.70 -2.94 4.09
N THR A 21 22.47 -4.01 3.91
CA THR A 21 22.36 -4.89 2.74
C THR A 21 21.01 -5.62 2.70
N GLY A 22 20.53 -6.09 3.85
CA GLY A 22 19.20 -6.70 3.99
C GLY A 22 18.07 -5.71 3.66
N ALA A 23 18.16 -4.47 4.15
CA ALA A 23 17.18 -3.42 3.87
C ALA A 23 17.14 -3.05 2.37
N LEU A 24 18.31 -2.93 1.74
CA LEU A 24 18.41 -2.65 0.29
C LEU A 24 17.89 -3.81 -0.55
N GLY A 25 18.28 -5.05 -0.24
CA GLY A 25 17.82 -6.25 -0.94
C GLY A 25 16.30 -6.43 -0.81
N PHE A 26 15.75 -6.22 0.38
CA PHE A 26 14.31 -6.25 0.62
C PHE A 26 13.58 -5.12 -0.13
N GLY A 27 14.14 -3.90 -0.14
CA GLY A 27 13.59 -2.77 -0.89
C GLY A 27 13.52 -3.02 -2.40
N LEU A 28 14.59 -3.57 -2.99
CA LEU A 28 14.62 -3.93 -4.42
C LEU A 28 13.67 -5.09 -4.75
N TYR A 29 13.62 -6.12 -3.89
CA TYR A 29 12.68 -7.23 -4.04
C TYR A 29 11.23 -6.76 -3.96
N GLN A 30 10.93 -5.84 -3.05
CA GLN A 30 9.59 -5.28 -2.88
C GLN A 30 9.21 -4.36 -4.06
N ALA A 31 10.15 -3.58 -4.58
CA ALA A 31 9.96 -2.76 -5.78
C ALA A 31 9.73 -3.61 -7.04
N ARG A 32 10.38 -4.78 -7.14
CA ARG A 32 10.30 -5.67 -8.30
C ARG A 32 9.12 -6.65 -8.25
N SER A 33 8.76 -7.14 -7.06
CA SER A 33 7.64 -8.08 -6.88
C SER A 33 6.27 -7.42 -7.07
N GLY A 34 6.19 -6.07 -6.97
CA GLY A 34 4.93 -5.34 -7.09
C GLY A 34 3.91 -5.70 -6.01
N TRP A 35 4.28 -6.54 -5.03
CA TRP A 35 3.41 -7.02 -3.96
C TRP A 35 2.96 -5.89 -3.05
N TRP A 36 3.77 -4.83 -2.92
CA TRP A 36 3.54 -3.68 -2.03
C TRP A 36 3.70 -2.35 -2.78
N GLY A 37 3.34 -2.31 -4.07
CA GLY A 37 3.24 -1.05 -4.79
C GLY A 37 2.03 -0.22 -4.33
N PRO A 38 2.05 1.13 -4.45
CA PRO A 38 0.83 1.94 -4.44
C PRO A 38 -0.24 1.25 -5.26
N ARG A 39 -1.50 1.25 -4.81
CA ARG A 39 -2.64 0.75 -5.61
C ARG A 39 -2.43 1.22 -7.05
N ARG A 40 -2.13 0.27 -7.95
CA ARG A 40 -2.03 0.54 -9.38
C ARG A 40 -3.30 1.33 -9.72
N ASP A 41 -3.12 2.47 -10.38
CA ASP A 41 -4.21 3.22 -11.00
C ASP A 41 -5.20 2.18 -11.58
N PRO A 42 -6.48 2.20 -11.17
CA PRO A 42 -7.46 1.21 -11.60
C PRO A 42 -7.47 1.04 -13.12
N ALA A 43 -7.27 2.13 -13.86
CA ALA A 43 -7.17 2.10 -15.32
C ALA A 43 -5.92 1.35 -15.79
N ARG A 44 -4.76 1.56 -15.16
CA ARG A 44 -3.52 0.82 -15.47
C ARG A 44 -3.63 -0.66 -15.14
N PHE A 45 -4.33 -1.02 -14.05
CA PHE A 45 -4.58 -2.41 -13.71
C PHE A 45 -5.50 -3.08 -14.73
N GLN A 46 -6.59 -2.41 -15.13
CA GLN A 46 -7.51 -2.88 -16.16
C GLN A 46 -6.79 -3.07 -17.50
N GLN A 47 -5.98 -2.10 -17.93
CA GLN A 47 -5.19 -2.21 -19.15
C GLN A 47 -4.17 -3.35 -19.11
N PHE A 48 -3.52 -3.56 -17.96
CA PHE A 48 -2.61 -4.69 -17.77
C PHE A 48 -3.34 -6.03 -17.90
N GLN A 49 -4.50 -6.16 -17.25
CA GLN A 49 -5.33 -7.36 -17.32
C GLN A 49 -5.84 -7.60 -18.73
N LEU A 50 -6.34 -6.57 -19.41
CA LEU A 50 -6.80 -6.66 -20.79
C LEU A 50 -5.68 -7.11 -21.73
N LYS A 51 -4.48 -6.51 -21.61
CA LYS A 51 -3.31 -6.88 -22.41
C LYS A 51 -2.93 -8.34 -22.18
N ARG A 52 -2.89 -8.77 -20.93
CA ARG A 52 -2.55 -10.14 -20.55
C ARG A 52 -3.56 -11.14 -21.12
N LEU A 53 -4.86 -10.90 -20.93
CA LEU A 53 -5.93 -11.76 -21.46
C LEU A 53 -5.94 -11.78 -22.98
N THR A 54 -5.68 -10.64 -23.62
CA THR A 54 -5.55 -10.57 -25.09
C THR A 54 -4.41 -11.45 -25.59
N GLN A 55 -3.27 -11.46 -24.90
CA GLN A 55 -2.09 -12.24 -25.28
C GLN A 55 -2.22 -13.74 -24.96
N GLU A 56 -2.77 -14.08 -23.80
CA GLU A 56 -2.87 -15.49 -23.37
C GLU A 56 -4.01 -16.24 -24.05
N LEU A 57 -5.04 -15.53 -24.54
CA LEU A 57 -6.24 -16.11 -25.16
C LEU A 57 -6.39 -15.77 -26.64
N ASP A 58 -5.40 -15.09 -27.24
CA ASP A 58 -5.43 -14.61 -28.63
C ASP A 58 -6.76 -13.91 -29.00
N LEU A 59 -7.19 -12.97 -28.16
CA LEU A 59 -8.49 -12.32 -28.32
C LEU A 59 -8.54 -11.52 -29.62
N ARG A 60 -9.58 -11.78 -30.43
CA ARG A 60 -9.91 -10.97 -31.60
C ARG A 60 -10.34 -9.54 -31.19
N PRO A 61 -10.32 -8.56 -32.12
CA PRO A 61 -10.70 -7.18 -31.81
C PRO A 61 -12.08 -7.02 -31.17
N ASP A 62 -13.08 -7.76 -31.64
CA ASP A 62 -14.44 -7.80 -31.09
C ASP A 62 -14.47 -8.32 -29.65
N GLN A 63 -13.75 -9.40 -29.39
CA GLN A 63 -13.67 -10.01 -28.05
C GLN A 63 -12.90 -9.11 -27.08
N ARG A 64 -11.81 -8.50 -27.52
CA ARG A 64 -11.01 -7.57 -26.71
C ARG A 64 -11.86 -6.39 -26.24
N GLN A 65 -12.66 -5.81 -27.12
CA GLN A 65 -13.54 -4.69 -26.76
C GLN A 65 -14.59 -5.11 -25.71
N GLN A 66 -15.16 -6.31 -25.84
CA GLN A 66 -16.10 -6.84 -24.86
C GLN A 66 -15.43 -7.09 -23.49
N VAL A 67 -14.23 -7.66 -23.49
CA VAL A 67 -13.45 -7.89 -22.25
C VAL A 67 -13.08 -6.56 -21.57
N GLU A 68 -12.75 -5.53 -22.34
CA GLU A 68 -12.49 -4.19 -21.79
C GLU A 68 -13.70 -3.64 -21.02
N VAL A 69 -14.90 -3.75 -21.59
CA VAL A 69 -16.15 -3.34 -20.94
C VAL A 69 -16.37 -4.15 -19.65
N ILE A 70 -16.22 -5.47 -19.69
CA ILE A 70 -16.39 -6.34 -18.52
C ILE A 70 -15.42 -5.92 -17.40
N LEU A 71 -14.13 -5.76 -17.71
CA LEU A 71 -13.11 -5.37 -16.73
C LEU A 71 -13.37 -3.98 -16.14
N ARG A 72 -13.90 -3.06 -16.94
CA ARG A 72 -14.32 -1.73 -16.49
C ARG A 72 -15.46 -1.83 -15.49
N ASP A 73 -16.51 -2.55 -15.85
CA ASP A 73 -17.75 -2.63 -15.08
C ASP A 73 -17.52 -3.38 -13.76
N SER A 74 -16.78 -4.50 -13.77
CA SER A 74 -16.33 -5.17 -12.55
C SER A 74 -15.48 -4.26 -11.67
N GLY A 75 -14.60 -3.45 -12.26
CA GLY A 75 -13.80 -2.47 -11.53
C GLY A 75 -14.64 -1.45 -10.77
N GLN A 76 -15.75 -0.99 -11.38
CA GLN A 76 -16.72 -0.08 -10.75
C GLN A 76 -17.50 -0.76 -9.63
N GLU A 77 -17.93 -2.01 -9.83
CA GLU A 77 -18.61 -2.80 -8.80
C GLU A 77 -17.74 -2.98 -7.56
N PHE A 78 -16.48 -3.36 -7.74
CA PHE A 78 -15.51 -3.42 -6.63
C PHE A 78 -15.27 -2.07 -5.97
N ALA A 79 -15.35 -0.95 -6.71
CA ALA A 79 -15.22 0.37 -6.13
C ALA A 79 -16.40 0.70 -5.20
N ARG A 80 -17.64 0.44 -5.64
CA ARG A 80 -18.85 0.62 -4.83
C ARG A 80 -18.82 -0.25 -3.57
N LEU A 81 -18.48 -1.53 -3.72
CA LEU A 81 -18.37 -2.44 -2.58
C LEU A 81 -17.34 -1.96 -1.55
N ARG A 82 -16.20 -1.41 -2.01
CA ARG A 82 -15.20 -0.83 -1.10
C ARG A 82 -15.75 0.38 -0.33
N GLU A 83 -16.54 1.22 -0.96
CA GLU A 83 -17.16 2.38 -0.31
C GLU A 83 -18.18 1.96 0.74
N GLU A 84 -19.04 1.00 0.40
CA GLU A 84 -20.04 0.42 1.30
C GLU A 84 -19.41 -0.25 2.53
N MET A 85 -18.31 -0.99 2.32
CA MET A 85 -17.60 -1.68 3.40
C MET A 85 -16.67 -0.76 4.21
N ALA A 86 -16.30 0.40 3.68
CA ALA A 86 -15.40 1.34 4.33
C ALA A 86 -15.80 1.73 5.77
N PRO A 87 -17.06 2.06 6.10
CA PRO A 87 -17.48 2.35 7.47
C PRO A 87 -17.28 1.16 8.40
N ARG A 88 -17.71 -0.05 8.00
CA ARG A 88 -17.57 -1.27 8.82
C ARG A 88 -16.10 -1.57 9.13
N ILE A 89 -15.21 -1.41 8.14
CA ILE A 89 -13.77 -1.57 8.34
C ILE A 89 -13.21 -0.53 9.32
N ARG A 90 -13.66 0.74 9.24
CA ARG A 90 -13.24 1.79 10.17
C ARG A 90 -13.65 1.46 11.61
N GLU A 91 -14.87 0.99 11.80
CA GLU A 91 -15.40 0.60 13.10
C GLU A 91 -14.61 -0.56 13.72
N ILE A 92 -14.35 -1.63 12.95
CA ILE A 92 -13.55 -2.77 13.41
C ILE A 92 -12.15 -2.29 13.85
N ARG A 93 -11.51 -1.42 13.05
CA ARG A 93 -10.20 -0.85 13.41
C ARG A 93 -10.26 0.01 14.68
N GLY A 94 -11.32 0.81 14.84
CA GLY A 94 -11.55 1.61 16.04
C GLY A 94 -11.62 0.74 17.29
N ARG A 95 -12.49 -0.27 17.29
CA ARG A 95 -12.62 -1.22 18.41
C ARG A 95 -11.33 -1.95 18.73
N SER A 96 -10.57 -2.36 17.70
CA SER A 96 -9.26 -3.00 17.92
C SER A 96 -8.27 -2.04 18.58
N ARG A 97 -8.23 -0.76 18.18
CA ARG A 97 -7.35 0.25 18.80
C ARG A 97 -7.70 0.46 20.27
N GLU A 98 -8.98 0.53 20.61
CA GLU A 98 -9.43 0.66 22.01
C GLU A 98 -9.00 -0.54 22.86
N LYS A 99 -9.20 -1.77 22.37
CA LYS A 99 -8.76 -2.99 23.05
C LYS A 99 -7.25 -3.02 23.25
N ILE A 100 -6.47 -2.54 22.27
CA ILE A 100 -5.02 -2.42 22.41
C ILE A 100 -4.68 -1.39 23.49
N ARG A 101 -5.26 -0.18 23.46
CA ARG A 101 -4.98 0.86 24.47
C ARG A 101 -5.24 0.39 25.90
N ALA A 102 -6.28 -0.42 26.10
CA ALA A 102 -6.66 -0.94 27.42
C ALA A 102 -5.59 -1.83 28.08
N ILE A 103 -4.68 -2.44 27.32
CA ILE A 103 -3.62 -3.32 27.86
C ILE A 103 -2.24 -2.64 27.90
N LEU A 104 -2.13 -1.39 27.45
CA LEU A 104 -0.87 -0.65 27.40
C LEU A 104 -0.66 0.19 28.66
N SER A 105 0.60 0.29 29.09
CA SER A 105 1.00 1.27 30.11
C SER A 105 0.92 2.70 29.57
N SER A 106 0.92 3.70 30.45
CA SER A 106 0.83 5.12 30.04
C SER A 106 1.95 5.54 29.07
N GLU A 107 3.18 5.04 29.27
CA GLU A 107 4.29 5.31 28.34
C GLU A 107 4.07 4.66 26.96
N GLN A 108 3.52 3.44 26.95
CA GLN A 108 3.21 2.73 25.71
C GLN A 108 2.03 3.36 24.97
N GLN A 109 1.02 3.88 25.68
CA GLN A 109 -0.10 4.61 25.09
C GLN A 109 0.38 5.86 24.35
N ALA A 110 1.29 6.65 24.95
CA ALA A 110 1.87 7.81 24.29
C ALA A 110 2.60 7.44 22.98
N LYS A 111 3.38 6.34 22.97
CA LYS A 111 4.01 5.82 21.74
C LYS A 111 2.96 5.34 20.72
N PHE A 112 1.90 4.69 21.19
CA PHE A 112 0.84 4.18 20.33
C PHE A 112 0.07 5.29 19.62
N GLU A 113 -0.20 6.42 20.29
CA GLU A 113 -0.84 7.58 19.65
C GLU A 113 0.00 8.17 18.51
N VAL A 114 1.33 8.20 18.65
CA VAL A 114 2.22 8.64 17.57
C VAL A 114 2.11 7.69 16.37
N LEU A 115 2.12 6.38 16.61
CA LEU A 115 1.95 5.36 15.57
C LEU A 115 0.59 5.50 14.85
N GLU A 116 -0.49 5.75 15.59
CA GLU A 116 -1.82 5.95 15.01
C GLU A 116 -1.88 7.17 14.10
N LYS A 117 -1.31 8.31 14.55
CA LYS A 117 -1.21 9.53 13.74
C LYS A 117 -0.40 9.29 12.47
N GLU A 118 0.69 8.51 12.54
CA GLU A 118 1.46 8.15 11.36
C GLU A 118 0.66 7.28 10.38
N TRP A 119 -0.10 6.31 10.89
CA TRP A 119 -0.96 5.46 10.07
C TRP A 119 -2.05 6.27 9.38
N GLU A 120 -2.66 7.22 10.08
CA GLU A 120 -3.67 8.12 9.51
C GLU A 120 -3.08 9.06 8.48
N ARG A 121 -1.93 9.68 8.77
CA ARG A 121 -1.20 10.51 7.81
C ARG A 121 -0.84 9.71 6.56
N ARG A 122 -0.39 8.46 6.72
CA ARG A 122 -0.10 7.55 5.61
C ARG A 122 -1.38 7.28 4.83
N ALA A 123 -2.47 6.86 5.48
CA ALA A 123 -3.77 6.60 4.86
C ALA A 123 -4.36 7.82 4.12
N GLY A 124 -4.22 9.04 4.67
CA GLY A 124 -4.67 10.29 4.07
C GLY A 124 -3.89 10.66 2.81
N ARG A 125 -2.56 10.51 2.82
CA ARG A 125 -1.73 10.67 1.59
C ARG A 125 -2.15 9.72 0.48
N TRP A 126 -2.58 8.51 0.83
CA TRP A 126 -3.08 7.54 -0.13
C TRP A 126 -4.49 7.87 -0.67
N ARG A 127 -5.34 8.57 0.10
CA ARG A 127 -6.65 9.09 -0.41
C ARG A 127 -6.47 10.31 -1.32
N GLY A 128 -5.61 11.26 -0.95
CA GLY A 128 -5.37 12.48 -1.72
C GLY A 128 -4.74 12.24 -3.10
N ARG A 129 -3.94 11.17 -3.26
CA ARG A 129 -3.36 10.78 -4.55
C ARG A 129 -4.31 9.96 -5.44
N ALA A 130 -5.46 9.53 -4.92
CA ALA A 130 -6.46 8.74 -5.65
C ALA A 130 -7.61 9.59 -6.23
N ALA A 131 -7.65 10.90 -5.95
CA ALA A 131 -8.53 11.82 -6.66
C ALA A 131 -7.86 12.17 -8.00
N PRO A 132 -8.43 11.78 -9.16
CA PRO A 132 -8.03 12.42 -10.40
C PRO A 132 -8.51 13.88 -10.30
N GLU A 133 -7.62 14.83 -10.60
CA GLU A 133 -7.99 16.21 -10.90
C GLU A 133 -8.94 16.21 -12.09
N GLY A 134 -10.23 16.09 -11.81
CA GLY A 134 -11.31 16.14 -12.76
C GLY A 134 -12.10 17.43 -12.55
N LYS A 135 -11.70 18.46 -13.30
CA LYS A 135 -12.50 19.64 -13.71
C LYS A 135 -12.64 20.79 -12.70
N ALA A 136 -11.62 21.64 -12.65
CA ALA A 136 -11.87 23.08 -12.57
C ALA A 136 -12.18 23.61 -13.98
N SER A 137 -13.41 23.36 -14.46
CA SER A 137 -13.99 24.21 -15.51
C SER A 137 -14.24 25.56 -14.86
N LYS A 138 -13.35 26.52 -15.10
CA LYS A 138 -13.67 27.94 -14.94
C LYS A 138 -14.32 28.39 -16.25
N GLY A 139 -15.63 28.59 -16.22
CA GLY A 139 -16.33 29.63 -16.98
C GLY A 139 -16.88 30.64 -15.96
N PRO A 140 -17.32 31.85 -16.35
CA PRO A 140 -17.84 32.25 -17.65
C PRO A 140 -16.79 32.75 -18.65
#